data_AF-A0A7X3QKL6-F1
#
_entry.id   AF-A0A7X3QKL6-F1
#
_cell.length_a   1.000
_cell.length_b   1.000
_cell.length_c   1.000
_cell.angle_alpha   90.00
_cell.angle_beta   90.00
_cell.angle_gamma   90.00
#
_symmetry.space_group_name_H-M   'P 1'
#
loop_
_entity.id
_entity.type
_entity.pdbx_description
1 polymer ?
#
loop_
_entity_poly.entity_id
_entity_poly.type
_entity_poly.pdbx_seq_one_letter_code
_entity_poly.pdbx_strand_id
1 'polypeptide(L)'
;MYAKRLQLTNYGPITDLDIEFPFREESPVPIVLVGPNGSGKSVVLSHIVNPIMAAKEVAFPGTPEVDAGKTLKLRSNSYVSYWFPVFLFSH
;
A
#
# COMPACT_ATOMS: atom_id res chain seq x y z
N MET A 1 10.66 -1.69 15.04
CA MET A 1 10.87 -1.26 13.65
C MET A 1 9.76 -0.28 13.30
N TYR A 2 10.09 0.89 12.75
CA TYR A 2 9.09 1.88 12.31
C TYR A 2 9.38 2.31 10.86
N ALA A 3 8.33 2.57 10.09
CA ALA A 3 8.46 3.14 8.75
C ALA A 3 8.93 4.58 8.86
N LYS A 4 9.98 4.95 8.13
CA LYS A 4 10.53 6.32 8.11
C LYS A 4 10.08 7.11 6.89
N ARG A 5 9.95 6.44 5.76
CA ARG A 5 9.52 7.06 4.50
C ARG A 5 8.74 6.06 3.65
N LEU A 6 7.75 6.54 2.91
CA LEU A 6 7.05 5.81 1.87
C LEU A 6 7.09 6.65 0.59
N GLN A 7 7.61 6.07 -0.48
CA GLN A 7 7.63 6.68 -1.81
C GLN A 7 6.88 5.79 -2.79
N LEU A 8 5.90 6.36 -3.50
CA LEU A 8 5.16 5.71 -4.56
C LEU A 8 5.11 6.63 -5.78
N THR A 9 5.53 6.12 -6.93
CA THR A 9 5.49 6.86 -8.19
C THR A 9 4.84 6.00 -9.25
N ASN A 10 3.83 6.54 -9.94
CA ASN A 10 3.06 5.85 -10.99
C ASN A 10 2.43 4.51 -10.56
N TYR A 11 1.77 4.48 -9.39
CA TYR A 11 1.08 3.29 -8.87
C TYR A 11 -0.43 3.50 -8.79
N GLY A 12 -1.19 2.83 -9.65
CA GLY A 12 -2.65 2.96 -9.72
C GLY A 12 -3.05 4.45 -9.93
N PRO A 13 -3.93 5.03 -9.09
CA PRO A 13 -4.33 6.43 -9.18
C PRO A 13 -3.31 7.43 -8.57
N ILE A 14 -2.15 6.95 -8.08
CA ILE A 14 -1.12 7.77 -7.45
C ILE A 14 -0.03 8.07 -8.49
N THR A 15 0.07 9.33 -8.91
CA THR A 15 1.14 9.79 -9.82
C THR A 15 2.46 9.93 -9.08
N ASP A 16 2.44 10.63 -7.95
CA ASP A 16 3.60 10.82 -7.09
C ASP A 16 3.15 11.01 -5.63
N LEU A 17 3.79 10.29 -4.72
CA LEU A 17 3.54 10.37 -3.28
C LEU A 17 4.84 10.10 -2.53
N ASP A 18 5.25 11.07 -1.73
CA ASP A 18 6.41 10.97 -0.84
C ASP A 18 5.98 11.38 0.57
N ILE A 19 5.95 10.41 1.48
CA ILE A 19 5.57 10.62 2.87
C ILE A 19 6.80 10.34 3.73
N GLU A 20 7.28 11.35 4.44
CA GLU A 20 8.17 11.17 5.59
C GLU A 20 7.31 11.01 6.84
N PHE A 21 7.45 9.86 7.53
CA PHE A 21 6.63 9.57 8.70
C PHE A 21 7.14 10.39 9.90
N PRO A 22 6.27 11.12 10.60
CA PRO A 22 6.68 11.94 11.72
C PRO A 22 6.97 11.10 12.95
N PHE A 23 8.02 11.49 13.67
CA PHE A 23 8.37 10.96 14.97
C PHE A 23 8.42 12.10 15.99
N ARG A 24 7.94 11.82 17.20
CA ARG A 24 8.19 12.65 18.38
C ARG A 24 9.25 11.92 19.19
N GLU A 25 10.46 12.47 19.20
CA GLU A 25 11.64 11.77 19.72
C GLU A 25 11.78 10.41 18.99
N GLU A 26 11.66 9.29 19.70
CA GLU A 26 11.71 7.93 19.13
C GLU A 26 10.33 7.30 18.91
N SER A 27 9.25 8.05 19.19
CA SER A 27 7.87 7.55 19.10
C SER A 27 7.22 7.94 17.77
N PRO A 28 6.64 7.00 16.99
CA PRO A 28 5.92 7.33 15.77
C PRO A 28 4.67 8.15 16.08
N VAL A 29 4.37 9.13 15.24
CA VAL A 29 3.15 9.93 15.34
C VAL A 29 2.10 9.37 14.36
N PRO A 30 0.85 9.16 14.78
CA PRO A 30 -0.21 8.67 13.89
C PRO A 30 -0.42 9.59 12.68
N ILE A 31 -0.60 8.99 11.50
CA ILE A 31 -0.97 9.69 10.27
C ILE A 31 -2.38 9.29 9.86
N VAL A 32 -3.14 10.25 9.34
CA VAL A 32 -4.44 10.01 8.73
C VAL A 32 -4.33 10.27 7.22
N LEU A 33 -4.71 9.27 6.41
CA LEU A 33 -4.78 9.40 4.95
C LEU A 33 -6.21 9.80 4.54
N VAL A 34 -6.38 11.00 4.01
CA VAL A 34 -7.69 11.55 3.60
C VAL A 34 -7.69 11.82 2.09
N GLY A 35 -8.83 11.57 1.45
CA GLY A 35 -9.02 11.81 0.02
C GLY A 35 -10.31 11.19 -0.50
N PRO A 36 -10.79 11.54 -1.70
CA PRO A 36 -12.02 10.99 -2.27
C PRO A 36 -11.91 9.49 -2.55
N ASN A 37 -13.04 8.80 -2.74
CA ASN A 37 -13.03 7.39 -3.16
C ASN A 37 -12.31 7.25 -4.52
N GLY A 38 -11.53 6.19 -4.69
CA GLY A 38 -10.70 6.00 -5.89
C GLY A 38 -9.37 6.75 -5.92
N SER A 39 -9.06 7.63 -4.95
CA SER A 39 -7.77 8.38 -4.90
C SER A 39 -6.53 7.56 -4.54
N GLY A 40 -6.66 6.25 -4.28
CA GLY A 40 -5.52 5.39 -3.97
C GLY A 40 -5.22 5.17 -2.49
N LYS A 41 -6.07 5.62 -1.55
CA LYS A 41 -5.87 5.37 -0.10
C LYS A 41 -5.60 3.89 0.23
N SER A 42 -6.38 2.97 -0.35
CA SER A 42 -6.16 1.52 -0.20
C SER A 42 -4.87 1.04 -0.86
N VAL A 43 -4.44 1.67 -1.96
CA VAL A 43 -3.16 1.36 -2.62
C VAL A 43 -1.99 1.72 -1.70
N VAL A 44 -2.03 2.88 -1.05
CA VAL A 44 -1.03 3.29 -0.05
C VAL A 44 -0.95 2.27 1.09
N LEU A 45 -2.08 1.88 1.67
CA LEU A 45 -2.12 0.90 2.76
C LEU A 45 -1.55 -0.48 2.35
N SER A 46 -1.88 -0.97 1.15
CA SER A 46 -1.32 -2.23 0.64
C SER A 46 0.22 -2.19 0.56
N HIS A 47 0.80 -1.07 0.13
CA HIS A 47 2.26 -0.92 0.05
C HIS A 47 2.94 -0.87 1.42
N ILE A 48 2.21 -0.53 2.49
CA ILE A 48 2.71 -0.62 3.87
C ILE A 48 2.59 -2.05 4.40
N VAL A 49 1.47 -2.73 4.15
CA VAL A 49 1.20 -4.07 4.68
C VAL A 49 2.04 -5.15 4.01
N ASN A 50 2.26 -5.07 2.69
CA ASN A 50 2.98 -6.11 1.94
C ASN A 50 4.40 -6.39 2.48
N PRO A 51 5.26 -5.38 2.75
CA PRO A 51 6.57 -5.62 3.36
C PRO A 51 6.50 -6.23 4.75
N ILE A 52 5.49 -5.88 5.55
CA ILE A 52 5.28 -6.43 6.90
C ILE A 52 4.92 -7.92 6.81
N MET A 53 4.07 -8.29 5.85
CA MET A 53 3.74 -9.69 5.59
C MET A 53 4.97 -10.48 5.13
N ALA A 54 5.75 -9.94 4.19
CA ALA A 54 6.99 -10.57 3.74
C ALA A 54 8.00 -10.74 4.90
N ALA A 55 8.11 -9.75 5.79
CA ALA A 55 8.97 -9.85 6.97
C ALA A 55 8.49 -10.93 7.96
N LYS A 56 7.16 -11.09 8.13
CA LYS A 56 6.58 -12.17 8.95
C LYS A 56 6.98 -13.55 8.41
N GLU A 57 6.94 -13.74 7.09
CA GLU A 57 7.32 -15.02 6.46
C GLU A 57 8.79 -15.39 6.73
N VAL A 58 9.69 -14.42 6.71
CA VAL A 58 11.12 -14.63 7.03
C VAL A 58 11.32 -14.89 8.53
N ALA A 59 10.59 -14.20 9.39
CA ALA A 59 10.76 -14.31 10.84
C ALA A 59 10.18 -15.61 11.44
N PHE A 60 9.13 -16.16 10.82
CA PHE A 60 8.41 -17.35 11.32
C PHE A 60 8.25 -18.41 10.22
N PRO A 61 9.34 -19.10 9.83
CA PRO A 61 9.24 -20.19 8.87
C PRO A 61 8.39 -21.34 9.43
N GLY A 62 7.37 -21.77 8.69
CA GLY A 62 6.61 -22.99 8.98
C GLY A 62 5.29 -22.84 9.78
N THR A 63 4.77 -21.63 10.01
CA THR A 63 3.39 -21.49 10.54
C THR A 63 2.36 -21.90 9.48
N PRO A 64 1.34 -22.74 9.81
CA PRO A 64 0.42 -23.33 8.83
C PRO A 64 -0.54 -22.36 8.11
N GLU A 65 -0.53 -21.07 8.48
CA GLU A 65 -1.24 -20.00 7.75
C GLU A 65 -0.55 -19.65 6.42
N VAL A 66 0.71 -20.05 6.25
CA VAL A 66 1.54 -19.85 5.06
C VAL A 66 1.89 -21.22 4.50
N ASP A 67 0.99 -21.76 3.69
CA ASP A 67 1.24 -22.97 2.91
C ASP A 67 2.35 -22.64 1.89
N ALA A 68 3.49 -23.31 1.99
CA ALA A 68 4.65 -23.07 1.15
C ALA A 68 4.24 -23.16 -0.34
N GLY A 69 4.20 -22.02 -1.03
CA GLY A 69 3.80 -21.93 -2.43
C GLY A 69 2.35 -21.52 -2.70
N LYS A 70 1.53 -21.26 -1.69
CA LYS A 70 0.27 -20.51 -1.86
C LYS A 70 0.48 -19.11 -1.33
N THR A 71 1.04 -18.26 -2.19
CA THR A 71 0.91 -16.80 -2.08
C THR A 71 -0.45 -16.48 -1.49
N LEU A 72 -0.47 -15.76 -0.35
CA LEU A 72 -1.64 -15.01 0.04
C LEU A 72 -2.14 -14.32 -1.22
N LYS A 73 -3.35 -14.65 -1.68
CA LYS A 73 -4.00 -13.98 -2.82
C LYS A 73 -4.37 -12.54 -2.40
N LEU A 74 -3.38 -11.75 -1.97
CA LEU A 74 -3.41 -10.32 -2.09
C LEU A 74 -3.28 -10.08 -3.59
N ARG A 75 -4.45 -9.96 -4.22
CA ARG A 75 -4.69 -9.78 -5.65
C ARG A 75 -3.47 -9.22 -6.38
N SER A 76 -2.99 -10.00 -7.36
CA SER A 76 -2.00 -9.67 -8.39
C SER A 76 -1.29 -8.32 -8.25
N ASN A 77 0.04 -8.35 -8.11
CA ASN A 77 0.95 -7.21 -8.07
C ASN A 77 1.03 -6.39 -9.39
N SER A 78 -0.02 -6.41 -10.19
CA SER A 78 -0.19 -5.70 -11.46
C SER A 78 -1.42 -4.80 -11.35
N TYR A 79 -1.26 -3.66 -10.68
CA TYR A 79 -2.20 -2.56 -10.79
C TYR A 79 -1.97 -1.88 -12.14
N VAL A 80 -2.73 -2.29 -13.16
CA VAL A 80 -2.73 -1.62 -14.45
C VAL A 80 -3.40 -0.25 -14.27
N SER A 81 -2.66 0.81 -14.53
CA SER A 81 -3.18 2.18 -14.55
C SER A 81 -4.09 2.34 -15.78
N TYR A 82 -5.40 2.34 -15.57
CA TYR A 82 -6.35 2.68 -16.63
C TYR A 82 -6.63 4.18 -16.63
N TRP A 83 -6.16 4.88 -17.66
CA TRP A 83 -6.65 6.21 -18.03
C TRP A 83 -8.01 6.03 -18.73
N PHE A 84 -9.11 6.15 -18.00
CA PHE A 84 -10.42 6.33 -18.63
C PHE A 84 -10.74 7.84 -18.70
N PRO A 85 -10.96 8.43 -19.89
CA PRO A 85 -11.56 9.74 -19.98
C PRO A 85 -13.02 9.63 -19.54
N VAL A 86 -13.37 10.27 -18.42
CA VAL A 86 -14.77 10.40 -17.97
C VAL A 86 -15.44 11.40 -18.91
N PHE A 87 -16.15 10.91 -19.92
CA PHE A 87 -17.13 11.71 -20.66
C PHE A 87 -18.41 11.77 -19.83
N LEU A 88 -18.65 12.91 -19.18
CA LEU A 88 -19.98 13.25 -18.67
C LEU A 88 -20.89 13.59 -19.88
N PHE A 89 -21.83 12.70 -20.19
CA PHE A 89 -23.02 13.08 -20.93
C PHE A 89 -24.18 13.25 -19.94
N SER A 90 -24.68 14.47 -19.83
CA SER A 90 -25.97 14.81 -19.24
C SER A 90 -26.96 14.98 -20.38
N HIS A 91 -28.06 14.22 -20.36
CA HIS A 91 -29.39 14.59 -20.86
C HIS A 91 -30.41 13.99 -19.88
#